data_AF-A0A9D8FZ54-F1
#
_entry.id   AF-A0A9D8FZ54-F1
#
_cell.length_a   1.000
_cell.length_b   1.000
_cell.length_c   1.000
_cell.angle_alpha   90.00
_cell.angle_beta   90.00
_cell.angle_gamma   90.00
#
_symmetry.space_group_name_H-M   'P 1'
#
loop_
_entity.id
_entity.type
_entity.pdbx_description
1 polymer ?
#
loop_
_entity_poly.entity_id
_entity_poly.type
_entity_poly.pdbx_seq_one_letter_code
_entity_poly.pdbx_strand_id
1 'polypeptide(L)'
;MASVQDETKCPQCRARALVEFNCRTLVEVVICFCCGYNARTAPTRRKTKTSKYVLRRTVHAGCGAYRLTAKNGIAQMAVFHTPLTRATIAQFKRDTLRESLQFDTTACYLSRWNPRRRQVVMVVGIFPKEFLWDETGSAEDSAHPAEDKPEVS
;
A
#
# COMPACT_ATOMS: atom_id res chain seq x y z
N MET A 1 10.01 -5.67 19.49
CA MET A 1 10.63 -5.51 18.15
C MET A 1 10.26 -4.12 17.68
N ALA A 2 11.21 -3.29 17.26
CA ALA A 2 10.92 -1.93 16.80
C ALA A 2 10.80 -1.91 15.27
N SER A 3 9.66 -1.46 14.77
CA SER A 3 9.46 -1.08 13.38
C SER A 3 8.91 0.34 13.33
N VAL A 4 9.22 1.05 12.24
CA VAL A 4 8.63 2.34 11.89
C VAL A 4 7.64 2.08 10.77
N GLN A 5 6.44 2.63 10.90
CA GLN A 5 5.42 2.58 9.87
C GLN A 5 5.15 3.98 9.35
N ASP A 6 4.97 4.09 8.05
CA ASP A 6 4.65 5.33 7.36
C ASP A 6 3.79 5.05 6.11
N GLU A 7 3.34 6.09 5.43
CA GLU A 7 2.52 6.00 4.24
C GLU A 7 3.24 6.61 3.02
N THR A 8 3.04 6.00 1.85
CA THR A 8 3.61 6.51 0.60
C THR A 8 2.65 6.34 -0.57
N LYS A 9 2.88 7.07 -1.66
CA LYS A 9 2.10 6.89 -2.90
C LYS A 9 2.52 5.58 -3.58
N CYS A 10 1.54 4.70 -3.82
CA CYS A 10 1.76 3.48 -4.58
C CYS A 10 2.26 3.81 -6.00
N PRO A 11 3.41 3.26 -6.44
CA PRO A 11 3.95 3.56 -7.76
C PRO A 11 3.09 2.98 -8.89
N GLN A 12 2.26 1.97 -8.61
CA GLN A 12 1.41 1.32 -9.61
C GLN A 12 0.05 2.01 -9.78
N CYS A 13 -0.66 2.29 -8.68
CA CYS A 13 -2.03 2.81 -8.74
C CYS A 13 -2.24 4.17 -8.06
N ARG A 14 -1.17 4.80 -7.56
CA ARG A 14 -1.15 6.11 -6.89
C ARG A 14 -1.96 6.24 -5.59
N ALA A 15 -2.75 5.23 -5.22
CA ALA A 15 -3.36 5.11 -3.90
C ALA A 15 -2.31 5.05 -2.79
N ARG A 16 -2.74 5.29 -1.56
CA ARG A 16 -1.92 5.14 -0.35
C ARG A 16 -1.41 3.71 -0.21
N ALA A 17 -0.14 3.57 0.13
CA ALA A 17 0.54 2.32 0.42
C ALA A 17 1.22 2.43 1.78
N LEU A 18 1.22 1.33 2.52
CA LEU A 18 1.90 1.24 3.80
C LEU A 18 3.38 0.96 3.56
N VAL A 19 4.24 1.66 4.28
CA VAL A 19 5.67 1.39 4.39
C VAL A 19 5.94 0.89 5.80
N GLU A 20 6.66 -0.22 5.92
CA GLU A 20 7.17 -0.72 7.19
C GLU A 20 8.68 -0.89 7.09
N PHE A 21 9.41 -0.23 7.99
CA PHE A 21 10.85 -0.38 8.15
C PHE A 21 11.17 -1.10 9.46
N ASN A 22 11.83 -2.25 9.35
CA ASN A 22 12.27 -3.02 10.50
C ASN A 22 13.67 -2.58 10.94
N CYS A 23 13.77 -1.89 12.08
CA CYS A 23 15.03 -1.29 12.56
C CYS A 23 16.13 -2.33 12.86
N ARG A 24 15.75 -3.59 13.15
CA ARG A 24 16.71 -4.66 13.44
C ARG A 24 17.32 -5.26 12.17
N THR A 25 16.51 -5.48 11.15
CA THR A 25 16.95 -6.16 9.91
C THR A 25 17.28 -5.18 8.79
N LEU A 26 16.96 -3.90 8.97
CA LEU A 26 17.04 -2.83 7.97
C LEU A 26 16.25 -3.19 6.70
N VAL A 27 15.17 -3.96 6.87
CA VAL A 27 14.28 -4.34 5.78
C VAL A 27 13.14 -3.34 5.72
N GLU A 28 12.95 -2.78 4.54
CA GLU A 28 11.79 -1.97 4.19
C GLU A 28 10.82 -2.81 3.36
N VAL A 29 9.53 -2.73 3.68
CA VAL A 29 8.46 -3.33 2.90
C VAL A 29 7.44 -2.25 2.56
N VAL A 30 7.05 -2.18 1.29
CA VAL A 30 5.98 -1.31 0.80
C VAL A 30 4.85 -2.18 0.29
N ILE A 31 3.63 -1.98 0.80
CA ILE A 31 2.44 -2.77 0.41
C ILE A 31 1.28 -1.83 0.07
N CYS A 32 0.72 -1.99 -1.12
CA CYS A 32 -0.51 -1.31 -1.53
C CYS A 32 -1.70 -2.25 -1.40
N PHE A 33 -2.59 -1.95 -0.46
CA PHE A 33 -3.81 -2.71 -0.22
C PHE A 33 -4.95 -2.42 -1.22
N CYS A 34 -4.69 -1.64 -2.26
CA CYS A 34 -5.65 -1.37 -3.34
C CYS A 34 -5.35 -2.15 -4.61
N CYS A 35 -4.11 -2.10 -5.11
CA CYS A 35 -3.73 -2.83 -6.33
C CYS A 35 -2.92 -4.10 -6.06
N GLY A 36 -2.42 -4.29 -4.84
CA GLY A 36 -1.58 -5.43 -4.46
C GLY A 36 -0.08 -5.27 -4.75
N TYR A 37 0.36 -4.05 -5.11
CA TYR A 37 1.79 -3.77 -5.30
C TYR A 37 2.56 -4.08 -4.01
N ASN A 38 3.67 -4.79 -4.14
CA ASN A 38 4.57 -5.09 -3.02
C ASN A 38 6.02 -4.85 -3.44
N ALA A 39 6.79 -4.15 -2.62
CA ALA A 39 8.23 -4.08 -2.75
C ALA A 39 8.92 -4.39 -1.44
N ARG A 40 10.05 -5.09 -1.52
CA ARG A 40 10.92 -5.37 -0.38
C ARG A 40 12.33 -4.89 -0.67
N THR A 41 12.85 -4.01 0.16
CA THR A 41 14.24 -3.55 0.10
C THR A 41 14.99 -4.11 1.31
N ALA A 42 16.10 -4.80 1.08
CA ALA A 42 16.88 -5.42 2.15
C ALA A 42 18.40 -5.33 1.89
N PRO A 43 19.23 -5.19 2.93
CA PRO A 43 20.68 -5.26 2.76
C PRO A 43 21.11 -6.67 2.33
N THR A 44 22.03 -6.72 1.37
CA THR A 44 22.69 -7.94 0.90
C THR A 44 24.20 -7.76 1.01
N ARG A 45 24.86 -8.78 1.56
CA ARG A 45 26.32 -8.75 1.74
C ARG A 45 26.99 -9.07 0.41
N ARG A 46 27.80 -8.14 -0.11
CA ARG A 46 28.67 -8.42 -1.25
C ARG A 46 29.98 -8.98 -0.73
N LYS A 47 30.33 -10.22 -1.09
CA LYS A 47 31.67 -10.78 -0.78
C LYS A 47 32.72 -10.00 -1.57
N THR A 48 33.32 -9.02 -0.91
CA THR A 48 34.45 -8.21 -1.41
C THR A 48 35.46 -8.07 -0.28
N LYS A 49 36.74 -7.76 -0.59
CA LYS A 49 37.81 -7.58 0.42
C LYS A 49 37.45 -6.57 1.53
N THR A 50 36.50 -5.67 1.30
CA THR A 50 36.06 -4.63 2.24
C THR A 50 34.63 -4.83 2.80
N SER A 51 34.01 -6.01 2.65
CA SER A 51 32.65 -6.32 3.16
C SER A 51 31.63 -5.18 3.01
N LYS A 52 31.39 -4.68 1.79
CA LYS A 52 30.35 -3.66 1.54
C LYS A 52 28.95 -4.26 1.51
N TYR A 53 27.98 -3.59 2.14
CA TYR A 53 26.56 -3.89 2.01
C TYR A 53 25.97 -3.19 0.79
N VAL A 54 25.09 -3.87 0.07
CA VAL A 54 24.31 -3.29 -1.04
C VAL A 54 22.84 -3.53 -0.77
N LEU A 55 22.00 -2.52 -0.94
CA LEU A 55 20.55 -2.68 -0.83
C LEU A 55 20.01 -3.36 -2.09
N ARG A 56 19.30 -4.47 -1.91
CA ARG A 56 18.58 -5.16 -2.99
C ARG A 56 17.09 -4.89 -2.85
N ARG A 57 16.49 -4.37 -3.92
CA ARG A 57 15.04 -4.16 -4.02
C ARG A 57 14.42 -5.24 -4.90
N THR A 58 13.43 -5.95 -4.36
CA THR A 58 12.57 -6.89 -5.09
C THR A 58 11.18 -6.29 -5.21
N VAL A 59 10.62 -6.27 -6.41
CA VAL A 59 9.31 -5.66 -6.70
C VAL A 59 8.38 -6.70 -7.29
N HIS A 60 7.15 -6.73 -6.78
CA HIS A 60 6.04 -7.50 -7.32
C HIS A 60 4.91 -6.54 -7.71
N ALA A 61 4.60 -6.52 -9.01
CA ALA A 61 3.42 -5.82 -9.48
C ALA A 61 2.16 -6.46 -8.88
N GLY A 62 1.22 -5.61 -8.49
CA GLY A 62 -0.04 -6.03 -7.89
C GLY A 62 -1.07 -6.46 -8.94
N CYS A 63 -1.85 -7.48 -8.60
CA CYS A 63 -3.00 -7.93 -9.39
C CYS A 63 -4.34 -7.65 -8.71
N GLY A 64 -4.32 -7.27 -7.44
CA GLY A 64 -5.49 -6.97 -6.61
C GLY A 64 -5.16 -7.14 -5.13
N ALA A 65 -6.12 -6.85 -4.29
CA ALA A 65 -6.01 -7.04 -2.85
C ALA A 65 -7.38 -7.35 -2.26
N TYR A 66 -7.40 -7.84 -1.02
CA TYR A 66 -8.64 -7.97 -0.27
C TYR A 66 -8.47 -7.53 1.18
N ARG A 67 -9.61 -7.17 1.77
CA ARG A 67 -9.79 -7.02 3.21
C ARG A 67 -11.05 -7.77 3.62
N LEU A 68 -10.93 -8.56 4.67
CA LEU A 68 -12.03 -9.19 5.38
C LEU A 68 -12.04 -8.65 6.80
N THR A 69 -13.13 -8.02 7.20
CA THR A 69 -13.27 -7.44 8.55
C THR A 69 -14.41 -8.14 9.26
N ALA A 70 -14.13 -8.80 10.37
CA ALA A 70 -15.14 -9.38 11.24
C ALA A 70 -15.86 -8.29 12.05
N LYS A 71 -17.10 -8.54 12.48
CA LYS A 71 -17.91 -7.60 13.28
C LYS A 71 -17.27 -7.22 14.62
N ASN A 72 -16.35 -8.03 15.12
CA ASN A 72 -15.54 -7.72 16.31
C ASN A 72 -14.35 -6.78 16.03
N GLY A 73 -14.21 -6.29 14.80
CA GLY A 73 -13.16 -5.37 14.37
C GLY A 73 -11.86 -6.03 13.90
N ILE A 74 -11.73 -7.35 14.01
CA ILE A 74 -10.54 -8.06 13.51
C ILE A 74 -10.55 -8.05 11.99
N ALA A 75 -9.50 -7.51 11.38
CA ALA A 75 -9.33 -7.47 9.93
C ALA A 75 -8.18 -8.34 9.45
N GLN A 76 -8.41 -9.08 8.37
CA GLN A 76 -7.40 -9.78 7.59
C GLN A 76 -7.27 -9.10 6.23
N MET A 77 -6.04 -8.85 5.82
CA MET A 77 -5.73 -8.25 4.53
C MET A 77 -4.70 -9.09 3.79
N ALA A 78 -4.84 -9.21 2.47
CA ALA A 78 -3.79 -9.78 1.65
C ALA A 78 -3.77 -9.17 0.24
N VAL A 79 -2.67 -9.41 -0.45
CA VAL A 79 -2.43 -8.92 -1.81
C VAL A 79 -2.24 -10.10 -2.77
N PHE A 80 -2.61 -9.88 -4.02
CA PHE A 80 -2.45 -10.86 -5.10
C PHE A 80 -1.33 -10.45 -6.03
N HIS A 81 -0.43 -11.39 -6.32
CA HIS A 81 0.63 -11.25 -7.33
C HIS A 81 0.31 -11.96 -8.64
N THR A 82 -0.80 -12.70 -8.69
CA THR A 82 -1.34 -13.33 -9.88
C THR A 82 -2.74 -12.79 -10.18
N PRO A 83 -3.15 -12.73 -11.45
CA PRO A 83 -4.48 -12.24 -11.82
C PRO A 83 -5.60 -13.03 -11.12
N LEU A 84 -6.59 -12.30 -10.60
CA LEU A 84 -7.74 -12.93 -9.96
C LEU A 84 -8.53 -13.76 -10.96
N THR A 85 -8.77 -15.03 -10.61
CA THR A 85 -9.64 -15.92 -11.39
C THR A 85 -11.11 -15.76 -10.97
N ARG A 86 -12.03 -16.20 -11.83
CA ARG A 86 -13.46 -16.27 -11.47
C ARG A 86 -13.70 -17.13 -10.23
N ALA A 87 -12.94 -18.21 -10.07
CA ALA A 87 -13.02 -19.10 -8.91
C ALA A 87 -12.60 -18.38 -7.62
N THR A 88 -11.50 -17.62 -7.65
CA THR A 88 -11.05 -16.81 -6.50
C THR A 88 -12.11 -15.79 -6.08
N ILE A 89 -12.73 -15.12 -7.05
CA ILE A 89 -13.80 -14.14 -6.79
C ILE A 89 -15.03 -14.81 -6.19
N ALA A 90 -15.45 -15.95 -6.75
CA ALA A 90 -16.58 -16.71 -6.23
C ALA A 90 -16.33 -17.22 -4.81
N GLN A 91 -15.11 -17.70 -4.54
CA GLN A 91 -14.70 -18.13 -3.21
C GLN A 91 -14.77 -16.98 -2.21
N PHE A 92 -14.18 -15.83 -2.54
CA PHE A 92 -14.22 -14.65 -1.68
C PHE A 92 -15.67 -14.24 -1.35
N LYS A 93 -16.55 -14.19 -2.35
CA LYS A 93 -17.97 -13.89 -2.15
C LYS A 93 -18.64 -14.87 -1.19
N ARG A 94 -18.39 -16.17 -1.37
CA ARG A 94 -18.93 -17.20 -0.48
C ARG A 94 -18.45 -16.99 0.95
N ASP A 95 -17.17 -16.69 1.15
CA ASP A 95 -16.60 -16.51 2.48
C ASP A 95 -17.14 -15.24 3.15
N THR A 96 -17.28 -14.12 2.42
CA THR A 96 -17.88 -12.88 2.97
C THR A 96 -19.36 -13.01 3.32
N LEU A 97 -20.10 -13.89 2.63
CA LEU A 97 -21.54 -14.08 2.82
C LEU A 97 -21.88 -15.21 3.80
N ARG A 98 -20.88 -15.97 4.28
CA ARG A 98 -21.11 -17.00 5.30
C ARG A 98 -21.45 -16.33 6.63
N GLU A 99 -22.71 -16.44 7.02
CA GLU A 99 -23.24 -15.89 8.28
C GLU A 99 -22.42 -16.35 9.51
N SER A 100 -21.90 -17.58 9.47
CA SER A 100 -21.09 -18.16 10.55
C SER A 100 -19.78 -17.42 10.83
N LEU A 101 -19.26 -16.67 9.85
CA LEU A 101 -18.00 -15.94 9.99
C LEU A 101 -18.19 -14.50 10.51
N GLN A 102 -19.45 -14.06 10.70
CA GLN A 102 -19.81 -12.75 11.25
C GLN A 102 -19.00 -11.59 10.65
N PHE A 103 -18.86 -11.53 9.32
CA PHE A 103 -18.17 -10.43 8.66
C PHE A 103 -19.03 -9.16 8.56
N ASP A 104 -18.36 -8.00 8.66
CA ASP A 104 -18.91 -6.71 8.30
C ASP A 104 -18.72 -6.48 6.80
N THR A 105 -19.80 -6.68 6.04
CA THR A 105 -19.79 -6.57 4.58
C THR A 105 -19.49 -5.16 4.07
N THR A 106 -19.64 -4.13 4.92
CA THR A 106 -19.32 -2.74 4.56
C THR A 106 -17.81 -2.45 4.63
N ALA A 107 -17.11 -3.16 5.51
CA ALA A 107 -15.66 -3.07 5.71
C ALA A 107 -14.87 -4.19 5.00
N CYS A 108 -15.55 -5.05 4.24
CA CYS A 108 -14.95 -6.08 3.40
C CYS A 108 -14.85 -5.60 1.95
N TYR A 109 -13.73 -5.88 1.30
CA TYR A 109 -13.59 -5.60 -0.12
C TYR A 109 -12.66 -6.57 -0.83
N LEU A 110 -12.88 -6.70 -2.14
CA LEU A 110 -11.99 -7.36 -3.08
C LEU A 110 -11.76 -6.43 -4.26
N SER A 111 -10.50 -6.13 -4.53
CA SER A 111 -10.10 -5.31 -5.66
C SER A 111 -9.31 -6.12 -6.69
N ARG A 112 -9.30 -5.62 -7.92
CA ARG A 112 -8.50 -6.16 -9.02
C ARG A 112 -7.81 -5.02 -9.75
N TRP A 113 -6.55 -5.19 -10.09
CA TRP A 113 -5.84 -4.28 -10.98
C TRP A 113 -6.24 -4.51 -12.43
N ASN A 114 -6.65 -3.45 -13.13
CA ASN A 114 -6.87 -3.47 -14.57
C ASN A 114 -5.65 -2.86 -15.28
N PRO A 115 -4.76 -3.68 -15.88
CA PRO A 115 -3.54 -3.17 -16.50
C PRO A 115 -3.80 -2.33 -17.75
N ARG A 116 -4.91 -2.57 -18.47
CA ARG A 116 -5.27 -1.81 -19.69
C ARG A 116 -5.68 -0.39 -19.36
N ARG A 117 -6.47 -0.22 -18.30
CA ARG A 117 -6.96 1.08 -17.83
C ARG A 117 -6.07 1.73 -16.78
N ARG A 118 -5.02 1.04 -16.33
CA ARG A 118 -4.13 1.45 -15.24
C ARG A 118 -4.90 1.92 -13.99
N GLN A 119 -5.93 1.18 -13.62
CA GLN A 119 -6.81 1.53 -12.51
C GLN A 119 -7.18 0.32 -11.66
N VAL A 120 -7.49 0.58 -10.40
CA VAL A 120 -8.09 -0.41 -9.50
C VAL A 120 -9.58 -0.53 -9.81
N VAL A 121 -10.09 -1.75 -9.85
CA VAL A 121 -11.51 -2.06 -10.03
C VAL A 121 -11.99 -2.83 -8.81
N MET A 122 -13.02 -2.33 -8.15
CA MET A 122 -13.67 -3.05 -7.06
C MET A 122 -14.51 -4.18 -7.64
N VAL A 123 -14.25 -5.40 -7.17
CA VAL A 123 -14.97 -6.61 -7.54
C VAL A 123 -16.07 -6.92 -6.53
N VAL A 124 -15.78 -6.68 -5.24
CA VAL A 124 -16.71 -6.79 -4.11
C VAL A 124 -16.44 -5.62 -3.16
N GLY A 125 -17.50 -5.08 -2.58
CA GLY A 125 -17.41 -3.98 -1.62
C GLY A 125 -17.17 -2.62 -2.28
N ILE A 126 -16.81 -1.65 -1.45
CA ILE A 126 -16.58 -0.25 -1.83
C ILE A 126 -15.09 0.07 -1.62
N PHE A 127 -14.55 0.99 -2.43
CA PHE A 127 -13.18 1.44 -2.25
C PHE A 127 -13.06 2.22 -0.92
N PRO A 128 -12.18 1.82 0.01
CA PRO A 128 -12.03 2.52 1.27
C PRO A 128 -11.42 3.89 1.05
N LYS A 129 -12.08 4.95 1.52
CA LYS A 129 -11.63 6.34 1.35
C LYS A 129 -10.27 6.59 2.00
N GLU A 130 -9.95 5.88 3.08
CA GLU A 130 -8.65 5.91 3.76
C GLU A 130 -7.45 5.59 2.85
N PHE A 131 -7.65 4.88 1.73
CA PHE A 131 -6.57 4.63 0.78
C PHE A 131 -6.45 5.68 -0.34
N LEU A 132 -7.33 6.68 -0.35
CA LEU A 132 -7.17 7.83 -1.23
C LEU A 132 -6.06 8.72 -0.68
N TRP A 133 -5.23 9.23 -1.58
CA TRP A 133 -4.28 10.27 -1.23
C TRP A 133 -5.05 11.59 -1.31
N ASP A 134 -5.15 12.32 -0.21
CA ASP A 134 -5.73 13.66 -0.27
C ASP A 134 -4.77 14.54 -1.06
N GLU A 135 -5.20 15.02 -2.23
CA GLU A 135 -4.43 16.02 -3.00
C GLU A 135 -4.57 17.42 -2.40
N THR A 136 -5.39 17.59 -1.36
CA THR A 136 -5.58 18.83 -0.61
C THR A 136 -4.63 18.88 0.59
N GLY A 137 -3.40 19.33 0.37
CA GLY A 137 -2.44 19.57 1.45
C GLY A 137 -1.00 19.76 0.99
N SER A 138 -0.72 20.79 0.19
CA SER A 138 0.59 21.46 0.06
C SER A 138 0.53 22.61 -0.95
N ALA A 139 -0.41 23.54 -0.73
CA ALA A 139 -0.39 24.85 -1.37
C ALA A 139 -0.03 25.96 -0.34
N GLU A 140 0.79 25.64 0.66
CA GLU A 140 1.25 26.60 1.69
C GLU A 140 2.79 26.58 1.89
N ASP A 141 3.56 26.25 0.85
CA ASP A 141 5.03 26.47 0.84
C ASP A 141 5.48 27.40 -0.30
N SER A 142 4.56 28.19 -0.86
CA SER A 142 4.89 29.29 -1.78
C SER A 142 4.59 30.64 -1.12
N ALA A 143 5.24 30.91 0.00
CA ALA A 143 5.40 32.26 0.53
C ALA A 143 6.82 32.38 1.07
N HIS A 144 7.79 32.54 0.15
CA HIS A 144 9.03 33.20 0.52
C HIS A 144 8.68 34.63 0.93
N PRO A 145 8.93 35.07 2.17
CA PRO A 145 8.87 36.48 2.49
C PRO A 145 9.92 37.20 1.63
N ALA A 146 9.49 38.22 0.88
CA ALA A 146 10.41 39.13 0.24
C ALA A 146 11.30 39.75 1.33
N GLU A 147 12.61 39.51 1.25
CA GLU A 147 13.59 40.22 2.06
C GLU A 147 13.56 41.70 1.66
N ASP A 148 12.99 42.54 2.54
CA ASP A 148 13.21 43.98 2.53
C ASP A 148 14.71 44.23 2.76
N LYS A 149 15.40 44.75 1.74
CA LYS A 149 16.73 45.32 1.91
C LYS A 149 16.58 46.78 2.34
N PRO A 150 17.37 47.25 3.32
CA PRO A 150 17.29 48.61 3.82
C PRO A 150 17.84 49.60 2.79
N GLU A 151 17.10 50.68 2.55
CA GLU A 151 17.63 51.89 1.92
C GLU A 151 18.74 52.47 2.81
N VAL A 152 19.95 52.53 2.26
CA VAL A 152 21.06 53.28 2.81
C VAL A 152 20.86 54.73 2.36
N SER A 153 20.70 55.64 3.33
CA SER A 153 20.90 57.08 3.17
C SER A 153 22.13 57.51 3.96
#